data_AF-A0A4Q5NL69-F1
#
_entry.id   AF-A0A4Q5NL69-F1
#
_cell.length_a   1.000
_cell.length_b   1.000
_cell.length_c   1.000
_cell.angle_alpha   90.00
_cell.angle_beta   90.00
_cell.angle_gamma   90.00
#
_symmetry.space_group_name_H-M   'P 1'
#
loop_
_entity.id
_entity.type
_entity.pdbx_description
1 polymer ?
#
loop_
_entity_poly.entity_id
_entity_poly.type
_entity_poly.pdbx_seq_one_letter_code
_entity_poly.pdbx_strand_id
1 'polypeptide(L)'
;MPPHQNTPDALSDQELTVAVIEALLDSRLPTQNKDGEGELYGQLLEDLNHCGIYTALELGVLLDEQYEHMMAQEKRTNKAIPQKSRSMARRDIDAYFTHVGLVRVALGIKWGTPFHEYLRKMSPQRKISRRRRRKQRIEAKTPGQTPPRYSLD
;
A
#
# COMPACT_ATOMS: atom_id res chain seq x y z
N MET A 1 4.10 -30.31 -28.69
CA MET A 1 4.16 -29.36 -27.57
C MET A 1 2.75 -29.27 -26.99
N PRO A 2 2.55 -29.51 -25.69
CA PRO A 2 1.21 -29.40 -25.10
C PRO A 2 0.79 -27.92 -25.07
N PRO A 3 -0.49 -27.60 -25.36
CA PRO A 3 -0.99 -26.26 -25.19
C PRO A 3 -0.98 -25.93 -23.68
N HIS A 4 -0.27 -24.86 -23.30
CA HIS A 4 -0.45 -24.24 -22.01
C HIS A 4 -1.92 -23.82 -21.93
N GLN A 5 -2.69 -24.53 -21.09
CA GLN A 5 -4.03 -24.11 -20.72
C GLN A 5 -3.88 -22.78 -19.99
N ASN A 6 -4.09 -21.68 -20.71
CA ASN A 6 -4.47 -20.40 -20.12
C ASN A 6 -5.73 -20.69 -19.31
N THR A 7 -5.60 -20.87 -17.99
CA THR A 7 -6.73 -20.78 -17.07
C THR A 7 -7.23 -19.34 -17.14
N PRO A 8 -8.40 -19.08 -17.75
CA PRO A 8 -8.94 -17.74 -17.83
C PRO A 8 -9.55 -17.39 -16.46
N ASP A 9 -9.32 -16.16 -16.01
CA ASP A 9 -10.39 -15.31 -15.49
C ASP A 9 -11.20 -15.75 -14.25
N ALA A 10 -10.75 -16.71 -13.44
CA ALA A 10 -11.45 -16.98 -12.17
C ALA A 10 -11.42 -15.78 -11.19
N LEU A 11 -10.48 -14.85 -11.39
CA LEU A 11 -10.32 -13.64 -10.58
C LEU A 11 -10.86 -12.38 -11.28
N SER A 12 -11.16 -12.38 -12.58
CA SER A 12 -11.46 -11.15 -13.31
C SER A 12 -12.72 -10.45 -12.75
N ASP A 13 -13.77 -11.22 -12.49
CA ASP A 13 -15.05 -10.67 -12.02
C ASP A 13 -15.19 -10.69 -10.50
N GLN A 14 -14.12 -11.04 -9.78
CA GLN A 14 -14.16 -11.10 -8.33
C GLN A 14 -14.19 -9.69 -7.74
N GLU A 15 -15.16 -9.45 -6.84
CA GLU A 15 -15.25 -8.22 -6.06
C GLU A 15 -13.99 -8.00 -5.23
N LEU A 16 -13.53 -6.75 -5.17
CA LEU A 16 -12.35 -6.37 -4.43
C LEU A 16 -12.59 -6.53 -2.92
N THR A 17 -11.85 -7.47 -2.35
CA THR A 17 -11.66 -7.58 -0.91
C THR A 17 -10.20 -7.32 -0.58
N VAL A 18 -9.91 -7.06 0.71
CA VAL A 18 -8.52 -6.86 1.16
C VAL A 18 -7.60 -8.03 0.77
N ALA A 19 -8.08 -9.27 0.87
CA ALA A 19 -7.31 -10.46 0.52
C ALA A 19 -7.04 -10.55 -0.99
N VAL A 20 -8.03 -10.20 -1.82
CA VAL A 20 -7.89 -10.16 -3.28
C VAL A 20 -6.90 -9.09 -3.71
N ILE A 21 -6.96 -7.90 -3.10
CA ILE A 21 -6.01 -6.82 -3.35
C ILE A 21 -4.59 -7.27 -3.03
N GLU A 22 -4.36 -7.86 -1.84
CA GLU A 22 -3.04 -8.34 -1.46
C GLU A 22 -2.50 -9.38 -2.45
N ALA A 23 -3.29 -10.41 -2.76
CA ALA A 23 -2.88 -11.46 -3.68
C ALA A 23 -2.58 -10.93 -5.09
N LEU A 24 -3.40 -10.00 -5.58
CA LEU A 24 -3.20 -9.40 -6.90
C LEU A 24 -1.93 -8.56 -6.94
N LEU A 25 -1.71 -7.71 -5.93
CA LEU A 25 -0.52 -6.85 -5.87
C LEU A 25 0.76 -7.66 -5.66
N ASP A 26 0.73 -8.74 -4.88
CA ASP A 26 1.85 -9.67 -4.74
C ASP A 26 2.25 -10.31 -6.07
N SER A 27 1.27 -10.61 -6.93
CA SER A 27 1.52 -11.23 -8.25
C SER A 27 2.02 -10.24 -9.31
N ARG A 28 1.69 -8.94 -9.16
CA ARG A 28 1.92 -7.92 -10.19
C ARG A 28 3.04 -6.93 -9.87
N LEU A 29 3.33 -6.69 -8.60
CA LEU A 29 4.29 -5.69 -8.16
C LEU A 29 5.53 -6.34 -7.54
N PRO A 30 6.71 -5.68 -7.58
CA PRO A 30 7.92 -6.25 -7.01
C PRO A 30 7.75 -6.55 -5.51
N THR A 31 8.25 -7.71 -5.08
CA THR A 31 8.17 -8.14 -3.68
C THR A 31 8.92 -7.21 -2.73
N GLN A 32 9.99 -6.56 -3.19
CA GLN A 32 10.72 -5.53 -2.44
C GLN A 32 9.85 -4.30 -2.07
N ASN A 33 8.77 -4.06 -2.80
CA ASN A 33 7.83 -3.00 -2.48
C ASN A 33 6.83 -3.41 -1.39
N LYS A 34 6.69 -4.70 -1.08
CA LYS A 34 5.77 -5.18 -0.03
C LYS A 34 6.25 -4.71 1.35
N ASP A 35 5.36 -4.11 2.14
CA ASP A 35 5.67 -3.77 3.53
C ASP A 35 5.62 -5.02 4.44
N GLY A 36 6.78 -5.46 4.94
CA GLY A 36 6.89 -6.59 5.87
C GLY A 36 6.19 -6.36 7.20
N GLU A 37 5.84 -5.13 7.57
CA GLU A 37 5.05 -4.83 8.78
C GLU A 37 3.53 -4.82 8.56
N GLY A 38 3.09 -5.11 7.33
CA GLY A 38 1.69 -5.15 6.92
C GLY A 38 1.20 -3.84 6.29
N GLU A 39 0.55 -3.97 5.14
CA GLU A 39 0.06 -2.83 4.38
C GLU A 39 -1.35 -2.38 4.81
N LEU A 40 -1.70 -1.15 4.43
CA LEU A 40 -3.01 -0.56 4.72
C LEU A 40 -4.02 -0.88 3.62
N TYR A 41 -4.13 -2.15 3.21
CA TYR A 41 -5.02 -2.57 2.12
C TYR A 41 -6.49 -2.19 2.34
N GLY A 42 -6.97 -2.13 3.59
CA GLY A 42 -8.32 -1.62 3.88
C GLY A 42 -8.52 -0.15 3.48
N GLN A 43 -7.49 0.70 3.67
CA GLN A 43 -7.56 2.08 3.19
C GLN A 43 -7.42 2.18 1.67
N LEU A 44 -6.67 1.25 1.07
CA LEU A 44 -6.55 1.17 -0.38
C LEU A 44 -7.88 0.75 -1.01
N LEU A 45 -8.60 -0.19 -0.41
CA LEU A 45 -9.94 -0.58 -0.86
C LEU A 45 -10.90 0.62 -0.87
N GLU A 46 -10.88 1.46 0.18
CA GLU A 46 -11.65 2.72 0.20
C GLU A 46 -11.22 3.69 -0.93
N ASP A 47 -9.91 3.81 -1.19
CA ASP A 47 -9.38 4.64 -2.28
C ASP A 47 -9.87 4.13 -3.65
N LEU A 48 -9.83 2.81 -3.87
CA LEU A 48 -10.25 2.14 -5.10
C LEU A 48 -11.76 2.31 -5.35
N ASN A 49 -12.57 2.05 -4.32
CA ASN A 49 -14.03 2.22 -4.40
C ASN A 49 -14.43 3.68 -4.68
N HIS A 50 -13.67 4.66 -4.16
CA HIS A 50 -13.90 6.07 -4.46
C HIS A 50 -13.62 6.40 -5.94
N CYS A 51 -12.62 5.76 -6.53
CA CYS A 51 -12.28 5.89 -7.95
C CYS A 51 -13.15 5.04 -8.88
N GLY A 52 -14.15 4.32 -8.35
CA GLY A 52 -15.04 3.46 -9.14
C GLY A 52 -14.42 2.14 -9.56
N ILE A 53 -13.40 1.66 -8.85
CA ILE A 53 -12.77 0.35 -9.08
C ILE A 53 -13.31 -0.61 -8.01
N TYR A 54 -14.08 -1.60 -8.44
CA TYR A 54 -14.77 -2.54 -7.55
C TYR A 54 -14.37 -3.99 -7.78
N THR A 55 -13.71 -4.31 -8.90
CA THR A 55 -13.32 -5.66 -9.29
C THR A 55 -11.81 -5.82 -9.46
N ALA A 56 -11.34 -7.06 -9.34
CA ALA A 56 -9.93 -7.37 -9.56
C ALA A 56 -9.49 -7.16 -11.02
N LEU A 57 -10.38 -7.35 -12.00
CA LEU A 57 -10.09 -6.99 -13.39
C LEU A 57 -9.83 -5.49 -13.55
N GLU A 58 -10.70 -4.63 -13.01
CA GLU A 58 -10.53 -3.17 -13.11
C GLU A 58 -9.23 -2.70 -12.43
N LEU A 59 -8.88 -3.29 -11.27
CA LEU A 59 -7.61 -3.03 -10.62
C LEU A 59 -6.43 -3.52 -11.48
N GLY A 60 -6.52 -4.73 -12.05
CA GLY A 60 -5.52 -5.26 -12.96
C GLY A 60 -5.28 -4.35 -14.16
N VAL A 61 -6.35 -3.89 -14.81
CA VAL A 61 -6.29 -2.93 -15.92
C VAL A 61 -5.61 -1.63 -15.50
N LEU A 62 -5.97 -1.05 -14.35
CA LEU A 62 -5.28 0.14 -13.82
C LEU A 62 -3.77 -0.09 -13.67
N LEU A 63 -3.38 -1.22 -13.07
CA LEU A 63 -1.98 -1.53 -12.82
C LEU A 63 -1.23 -1.68 -14.14
N ASP A 64 -1.80 -2.39 -15.11
CA ASP A 64 -1.17 -2.63 -16.40
C ASP A 64 -1.04 -1.33 -17.22
N GLU A 65 -2.08 -0.48 -17.23
CA GLU A 65 -2.06 0.82 -17.90
C GLU A 65 -1.03 1.79 -17.31
N GLN A 66 -0.82 1.75 -16.00
CA GLN A 66 0.01 2.73 -15.28
C GLN A 66 1.36 2.19 -14.80
N TYR A 67 1.68 0.92 -15.09
CA TYR A 67 2.85 0.22 -14.57
C TYR A 67 4.16 0.99 -14.81
N GLU A 68 4.41 1.36 -16.07
CA GLU A 68 5.63 2.07 -16.47
C GLU A 68 5.74 3.44 -15.79
N HIS A 69 4.63 4.17 -15.68
CA HIS A 69 4.61 5.47 -15.02
C HIS A 69 4.86 5.37 -13.52
N MET A 70 4.28 4.37 -12.85
CA MET A 70 4.51 4.09 -11.44
C MET A 70 5.97 3.73 -11.16
N MET A 71 6.56 2.85 -11.99
CA MET A 71 7.95 2.42 -11.86
C MET A 71 8.95 3.53 -12.19
N ALA A 72 8.63 4.39 -13.16
CA ALA A 72 9.42 5.59 -13.42
C ALA A 72 9.40 6.54 -12.21
N GLN A 73 8.23 6.75 -11.59
CA GLN A 73 8.08 7.60 -10.42
C GLN A 73 8.79 7.04 -9.18
N GLU A 74 8.70 5.73 -8.96
CA GLU A 74 9.45 4.99 -7.93
C GLU A 74 10.96 5.24 -8.09
N LYS A 75 11.50 4.98 -9.28
CA LYS A 75 12.93 5.17 -9.58
C LYS A 75 13.37 6.62 -9.42
N ARG A 76 12.58 7.58 -9.90
CA ARG A 76 12.87 9.02 -9.75
C ARG A 76 12.91 9.43 -8.28
N THR A 77 11.91 9.02 -7.51
CA THR A 77 11.77 9.37 -6.09
C THR A 77 12.88 8.73 -5.27
N ASN A 78 13.18 7.46 -5.54
CA ASN A 78 14.25 6.71 -4.92
C ASN A 78 15.61 7.39 -5.17
N LYS A 79 15.89 7.89 -6.39
CA LYS A 79 17.11 8.65 -6.68
C LYS A 79 17.16 10.04 -6.04
N ALA A 80 16.02 10.74 -5.97
CA ALA A 80 15.96 12.11 -5.49
C ALA A 80 16.09 12.21 -3.96
N ILE A 81 15.66 11.19 -3.23
CA ILE A 81 15.63 11.22 -1.75
C ILE A 81 16.86 10.50 -1.19
N PRO A 82 17.73 11.21 -0.43
CA PRO A 82 18.89 10.61 0.20
C PRO A 82 18.51 9.39 1.04
N GLN A 83 19.29 8.31 0.97
CA GLN A 83 19.05 7.09 1.76
C GLN A 83 18.86 7.39 3.25
N LYS A 84 19.62 8.35 3.81
CA LYS A 84 19.49 8.76 5.22
C LYS A 84 18.08 9.25 5.60
N SER A 85 17.35 9.82 4.66
CA SER A 85 15.98 10.34 4.85
C SER A 85 14.90 9.27 4.67
N ARG A 86 15.26 8.06 4.21
CA ARG A 86 14.32 6.94 4.08
C ARG A 86 14.08 6.29 5.44
N SER A 87 12.92 5.63 5.58
CA SER A 87 12.65 4.80 6.75
C SER A 87 13.74 3.74 6.91
N MET A 88 14.09 3.37 8.15
CA MET A 88 15.16 2.40 8.40
C MET A 88 14.93 1.09 7.64
N ALA A 89 13.69 0.62 7.57
CA ALA A 89 13.30 -0.58 6.82
C ALA A 89 13.53 -0.49 5.30
N ARG A 90 13.72 0.72 4.74
CA ARG A 90 13.87 0.97 3.31
C ARG A 90 15.20 1.62 2.90
N ARG A 91 16.15 1.75 3.82
CA ARG A 91 17.47 2.33 3.51
C ARG A 91 18.30 1.43 2.60
N ASP A 92 18.17 0.13 2.80
CA ASP A 92 19.03 -0.89 2.18
C ASP A 92 18.35 -1.63 1.02
N ILE A 93 17.08 -1.31 0.74
CA ILE A 93 16.34 -1.85 -0.42
C ILE A 93 16.15 -0.76 -1.47
N ASP A 94 16.15 -1.15 -2.75
CA ASP A 94 15.96 -0.24 -3.88
C ASP A 94 14.47 0.07 -4.13
N ALA A 95 13.72 0.32 -3.04
CA ALA A 95 12.28 0.54 -3.06
C ALA A 95 11.87 1.69 -2.14
N TYR A 96 11.22 2.71 -2.72
CA TYR A 96 10.71 3.88 -2.00
C TYR A 96 9.25 3.70 -1.58
N PHE A 97 8.36 3.33 -2.51
CA PHE A 97 6.93 3.16 -2.24
C PHE A 97 6.57 1.73 -1.80
N THR A 98 5.55 1.60 -0.94
CA THR A 98 4.92 0.30 -0.65
C THR A 98 4.03 -0.14 -1.82
N HIS A 99 3.44 -1.35 -1.84
CA HIS A 99 2.45 -1.66 -2.89
C HIS A 99 1.28 -0.67 -2.83
N VAL A 100 0.68 -0.46 -1.64
CA VAL A 100 -0.33 0.59 -1.45
C VAL A 100 0.14 1.98 -1.93
N GLY A 101 1.42 2.31 -1.74
CA GLY A 101 2.00 3.57 -2.22
C GLY A 101 2.01 3.65 -3.74
N LEU A 102 2.44 2.58 -4.41
CA LEU A 102 2.48 2.49 -5.87
C LEU A 102 1.07 2.56 -6.48
N VAL A 103 0.10 1.85 -5.92
CA VAL A 103 -1.29 1.92 -6.42
C VAL A 103 -1.85 3.34 -6.28
N ARG A 104 -1.55 4.04 -5.20
CA ARG A 104 -1.94 5.46 -5.06
C ARG A 104 -1.26 6.38 -6.06
N VAL A 105 -0.01 6.08 -6.44
CA VAL A 105 0.65 6.78 -7.55
C VAL A 105 -0.12 6.52 -8.85
N ALA A 106 -0.51 5.27 -9.13
CA ALA A 106 -1.35 4.91 -10.28
C ALA A 106 -2.67 5.71 -10.33
N LEU A 107 -3.39 5.74 -9.21
CA LEU A 107 -4.63 6.51 -9.04
C LEU A 107 -4.38 8.01 -9.24
N GLY A 108 -3.29 8.55 -8.70
CA GLY A 108 -2.89 9.95 -8.87
C GLY A 108 -2.57 10.31 -10.32
N ILE A 109 -2.00 9.37 -11.10
CA ILE A 109 -1.75 9.59 -12.53
C ILE A 109 -3.07 9.56 -13.32
N LYS A 110 -3.93 8.56 -13.09
CA LYS A 110 -5.18 8.38 -13.86
C LYS A 110 -6.25 9.44 -13.55
N TRP A 111 -6.40 9.84 -12.29
CA TRP A 111 -7.43 10.81 -11.88
C TRP A 111 -6.90 12.21 -11.54
N GLY A 112 -5.60 12.39 -11.35
CA GLY A 112 -5.00 13.72 -11.16
C GLY A 112 -5.49 14.46 -9.91
N THR A 113 -5.75 15.77 -10.07
CA THR A 113 -6.09 16.69 -8.97
C THR A 113 -7.29 16.25 -8.12
N PRO A 114 -8.44 15.82 -8.69
CA PRO A 114 -9.56 15.30 -7.91
C PRO A 114 -9.17 14.24 -6.88
N PHE A 115 -8.34 13.27 -7.27
CA PHE A 115 -7.89 12.21 -6.36
C PHE A 115 -6.98 12.75 -5.24
N HIS A 116 -6.06 13.67 -5.57
CA HIS A 116 -5.21 14.31 -4.57
C HIS A 116 -6.01 15.14 -3.55
N GLU A 117 -7.08 15.81 -3.98
CA GLU A 117 -7.98 16.52 -3.08
C GLU A 117 -8.72 15.57 -2.14
N TYR A 118 -9.19 14.43 -2.66
CA TYR A 118 -9.77 13.37 -1.85
C TYR A 118 -8.79 12.86 -0.79
N LEU A 119 -7.54 12.54 -1.17
CA LEU A 119 -6.50 12.11 -0.23
C LEU A 119 -6.21 13.16 0.86
N ARG A 120 -6.20 14.45 0.48
CA ARG A 120 -6.02 15.56 1.42
C ARG A 120 -7.13 15.60 2.46
N LYS A 121 -8.39 15.45 2.03
CA LYS A 121 -9.58 15.41 2.90
C LYS A 121 -9.57 14.21 3.86
N MET A 122 -9.08 13.05 3.40
CA MET A 122 -8.99 11.82 4.22
C MET A 122 -7.78 11.79 5.18
N SER A 123 -6.79 12.66 4.98
CA SER A 123 -5.55 12.65 5.77
C SER A 123 -5.73 12.78 7.30
N PRO A 124 -6.67 13.57 7.86
CA PRO A 124 -6.86 13.66 9.31
C PRO A 124 -7.36 12.34 9.90
N GLN A 125 -8.32 11.69 9.24
CA GLN A 125 -8.91 10.42 9.66
C GLN A 125 -7.85 9.30 9.63
N ARG A 126 -6.99 9.29 8.59
CA ARG A 126 -5.88 8.33 8.45
C ARG A 126 -4.78 8.54 9.50
N LYS A 127 -4.53 9.77 9.92
CA LYS A 127 -3.57 10.05 11.02
C LYS A 127 -4.06 9.45 12.34
N ILE A 128 -5.36 9.52 12.62
CA ILE A 128 -5.96 8.97 13.83
C ILE A 128 -5.84 7.43 13.83
N SER A 129 -6.21 6.76 12.74
CA SER A 129 -6.14 5.29 12.65
C SER A 129 -4.71 4.76 12.74
N ARG A 130 -3.74 5.43 12.10
CA ARG A 130 -2.30 5.10 12.21
C ARG A 130 -1.78 5.24 13.64
N ARG A 131 -2.15 6.33 14.34
CA ARG A 131 -1.76 6.53 15.76
C ARG A 131 -2.32 5.42 16.65
N ARG A 132 -3.59 5.05 16.46
CA ARG A 132 -4.23 3.95 17.22
C ARG A 132 -3.52 2.61 17.00
N ARG A 133 -3.26 2.23 15.75
CA ARG A 133 -2.52 1.00 15.43
C ARG A 133 -1.11 0.99 16.02
N ARG A 134 -0.37 2.11 15.91
CA ARG A 134 0.96 2.22 16.49
C ARG A 134 0.93 2.03 18.01
N LYS A 135 -0.04 2.64 18.70
CA LYS A 135 -0.24 2.48 20.14
C LYS A 135 -0.52 1.03 20.51
N GLN A 136 -1.50 0.40 19.86
CA GLN A 136 -1.83 -1.02 20.06
C GLN A 136 -0.64 -1.93 19.81
N ARG A 137 0.21 -1.63 18.82
CA ARG A 137 1.40 -2.43 18.52
C ARG A 137 2.50 -2.29 19.58
N ILE A 138 2.71 -1.08 20.11
CA ILE A 138 3.66 -0.86 21.21
C ILE A 138 3.18 -1.62 22.46
N GLU A 139 1.88 -1.54 22.76
CA GLU A 139 1.26 -2.27 23.87
C GLU A 139 1.37 -3.79 23.69
N ALA A 140 1.08 -4.32 22.50
CA ALA A 140 1.18 -5.75 22.20
C ALA A 140 2.62 -6.30 22.20
N LYS A 141 3.63 -5.47 21.89
CA LYS A 141 5.05 -5.87 21.98
C LYS A 141 5.61 -5.79 23.40
N THR A 142 4.86 -5.25 24.36
CA THR A 142 5.28 -5.08 25.75
C THR A 142 4.31 -5.76 26.73
N PRO A 143 4.00 -7.07 26.60
CA PRO A 143 3.15 -7.74 27.57
C PRO A 143 3.92 -7.91 28.88
N GLY A 144 3.53 -7.16 29.93
CA GLY A 144 3.99 -7.39 31.30
C GLY A 144 5.02 -6.41 31.87
N GLN A 145 5.43 -5.36 31.16
CA GLN A 145 6.29 -4.32 31.76
C GLN A 145 5.42 -3.32 32.52
N THR A 146 5.19 -3.59 33.81
CA THR A 146 4.53 -2.66 34.73
C THR A 146 5.33 -1.35 34.72
N PRO A 147 4.70 -0.18 34.53
CA PRO A 147 5.43 1.09 34.63
C PRO A 147 6.09 1.17 36.01
N PRO A 148 7.33 1.69 36.12
CA PRO A 148 7.99 1.84 37.41
C PRO A 148 7.08 2.66 38.33
N ARG A 149 6.67 2.06 39.45
CA ARG A 149 6.05 2.80 40.54
C ARG A 149 7.12 3.78 41.05
N TYR A 150 7.03 5.03 40.63
CA TYR A 150 7.72 6.10 41.31
C TYR A 150 7.20 6.11 42.75
N SER A 151 8.02 5.63 43.67
CA SER A 151 7.80 5.82 45.10
C SER A 151 8.11 7.29 45.37
N LEU A 152 7.11 8.02 45.84
CA LEU A 152 7.30 9.36 46.39
C LEU A 152 7.83 9.14 47.81
N ASP A 153 9.14 9.31 47.98
CA ASP A 153 9.75 9.58 49.29
C ASP A 153 9.55 11.05 49.67
#